data_AF-M7B1T6-F1
#
_entry.id   AF-M7B1T6-F1
#
_cell.length_a   1.000
_cell.length_b   1.000
_cell.length_c   1.000
_cell.angle_alpha   90.00
_cell.angle_beta   90.00
_cell.angle_gamma   90.00
#
_symmetry.space_group_name_H-M   'P 1'
#
loop_
_entity.id
_entity.type
_entity.pdbx_description
1 polymer ?
#
loop_
_entity_poly.entity_id
_entity_poly.type
_entity_poly.pdbx_seq_one_letter_code
_entity_poly.pdbx_strand_id
1 'polypeptide(L)'
;MAAQLEHSAEVIKVLKNGGAHLDFRTREGMTALHKAIRCRNHIALMTPEKSPVNLALFLQTLLDLGASPDYKDSRGLTPLYHSAMVGGDPYCCELLLHDYAKVGCVDENGWQEIHQLNPWYAKRMVEERQG
;
A
#
# COMPACT_ATOMS: atom_id res chain seq x y z
N MET A 1 -11.76 5.83 -9.33
CA MET A 1 -12.59 4.60 -9.19
C MET A 1 -12.05 3.41 -10.01
N ALA A 2 -10.80 3.43 -10.50
CA ALA A 2 -10.24 2.35 -11.34
C ALA A 2 -9.80 1.09 -10.56
N ALA A 3 -9.55 1.20 -9.25
CA ALA A 3 -9.08 0.09 -8.42
C ALA A 3 -10.12 -1.02 -8.16
N GLN A 4 -11.35 -0.87 -8.66
CA GLN A 4 -12.47 -1.81 -8.44
C GLN A 4 -12.85 -2.64 -9.67
N LEU A 5 -12.20 -2.45 -10.82
CA LEU A 5 -12.58 -3.13 -12.07
C LEU A 5 -11.83 -4.46 -12.23
N GLU A 6 -12.49 -5.48 -12.81
CA GLU A 6 -11.90 -6.81 -13.12
C GLU A 6 -10.67 -6.75 -14.06
N HIS A 7 -10.48 -5.63 -14.77
CA HIS A 7 -9.37 -5.41 -15.71
C HIS A 7 -8.41 -4.32 -15.20
N SER A 8 -8.29 -4.19 -13.87
CA SER A 8 -7.59 -3.07 -13.23
C SER A 8 -6.13 -2.91 -13.70
N ALA A 9 -5.42 -4.01 -13.95
CA ALA A 9 -4.03 -4.01 -14.43
C ALA A 9 -3.88 -3.44 -15.85
N GLU A 10 -4.66 -3.93 -16.82
CA GLU A 10 -4.63 -3.43 -18.20
C GLU A 10 -5.02 -1.94 -18.27
N VAL A 11 -5.98 -1.53 -17.45
CA VAL A 11 -6.36 -0.10 -17.34
C VAL A 11 -5.19 0.74 -16.82
N ILE A 12 -4.44 0.30 -15.81
CA ILE A 12 -3.25 1.04 -15.33
C ILE A 12 -2.20 1.15 -16.44
N LYS A 13 -1.90 0.05 -17.14
CA LYS A 13 -0.90 0.04 -18.21
C LYS A 13 -1.31 1.01 -19.32
N VAL A 14 -2.57 0.98 -19.75
CA VAL A 14 -3.09 1.91 -20.76
C VAL A 14 -3.03 3.36 -20.28
N LEU A 15 -3.41 3.63 -19.03
CA LEU A 15 -3.34 4.98 -18.46
C LEU A 15 -1.90 5.49 -18.42
N LYS A 16 -0.94 4.66 -17.97
CA LYS A 16 0.49 5.01 -17.97
C LYS A 16 0.98 5.29 -19.39
N ASN A 17 0.66 4.41 -20.35
CA ASN A 17 1.03 4.59 -21.76
C ASN A 17 0.38 5.83 -22.39
N GLY A 18 -0.80 6.23 -21.90
CA GLY A 18 -1.48 7.48 -22.25
C GLY A 18 -0.90 8.72 -21.56
N GLY A 19 0.19 8.59 -20.79
CA GLY A 19 0.87 9.71 -20.12
C GLY A 19 0.42 9.99 -18.69
N ALA A 20 -0.39 9.12 -18.07
CA ALA A 20 -0.76 9.29 -16.67
C ALA A 20 0.48 9.13 -15.77
N HIS A 21 0.70 10.11 -14.89
CA HIS A 21 1.77 10.06 -13.90
C HIS A 21 1.41 9.11 -12.76
N LEU A 22 2.19 8.04 -12.58
CA LEU A 22 2.03 7.07 -11.48
C LEU A 22 2.25 7.72 -10.10
N ASP A 23 3.12 8.73 -10.06
CA ASP A 23 3.49 9.46 -8.84
C ASP A 23 2.56 10.65 -8.57
N PHE A 24 1.45 10.76 -9.29
CA PHE A 24 0.47 11.81 -9.03
C PHE A 24 -0.01 11.75 -7.59
N ARG A 25 -0.03 12.90 -6.92
CA ARG A 25 -0.43 13.03 -5.52
C ARG A 25 -1.76 13.73 -5.40
N THR A 26 -2.64 13.20 -4.55
CA THR A 26 -3.87 13.91 -4.19
C THR A 26 -3.56 15.15 -3.36
N ARG A 27 -4.58 15.96 -3.06
CA ARG A 27 -4.45 17.10 -2.13
C ARG A 27 -3.91 16.71 -0.75
N GLU A 28 -4.10 15.45 -0.36
CA GLU A 28 -3.62 14.87 0.89
C GLU A 28 -2.21 14.27 0.74
N GLY A 29 -1.52 14.49 -0.38
CA GLY A 29 -0.19 13.95 -0.67
C GLY A 29 -0.16 12.46 -1.04
N MET A 30 -1.31 11.77 -1.07
CA MET A 30 -1.37 10.33 -1.32
C MET A 30 -1.10 9.98 -2.78
N THR A 31 -0.25 8.98 -2.99
CA THR A 31 -0.01 8.32 -4.28
C THR A 31 -1.07 7.26 -4.60
N ALA A 32 -1.01 6.67 -5.79
CA ALA A 32 -1.87 5.55 -6.18
C ALA A 32 -1.73 4.33 -5.22
N LEU A 33 -0.52 4.05 -4.74
CA LEU A 33 -0.26 2.97 -3.77
C LEU A 33 -1.00 3.19 -2.44
N HIS A 34 -0.96 4.41 -1.90
CA HIS A 34 -1.71 4.74 -0.67
C HIS A 34 -3.20 4.47 -0.84
N LYS A 35 -3.78 4.87 -1.97
CA LYS A 35 -5.20 4.69 -2.23
C LYS A 35 -5.56 3.20 -2.37
N ALA A 36 -4.72 2.41 -3.05
CA ALA A 36 -4.93 0.97 -3.20
C ALA A 36 -4.97 0.26 -1.85
N ILE A 37 -3.98 0.52 -0.99
CA ILE A 37 -3.87 -0.06 0.35
C ILE A 37 -5.05 0.33 1.21
N ARG A 38 -5.38 1.63 1.26
CA ARG A 38 -6.49 2.13 2.08
C ARG A 38 -7.84 1.57 1.64
N CYS A 39 -8.05 1.43 0.34
CA CYS A 39 -9.24 0.77 -0.20
C CYS A 39 -9.29 -0.70 0.24
N ARG A 40 -8.17 -1.42 0.19
CA ARG A 40 -8.10 -2.83 0.59
C ARG A 40 -8.37 -3.03 2.08
N ASN A 41 -7.74 -2.24 2.96
CA ASN A 41 -7.99 -2.31 4.40
C ASN A 41 -9.46 -2.00 4.73
N HIS A 42 -10.07 -1.03 4.05
CA HIS A 42 -11.48 -0.71 4.26
C HIS A 42 -12.42 -1.84 3.80
N ILE A 43 -12.14 -2.46 2.65
CA ILE A 43 -12.94 -3.58 2.13
C ILE A 43 -12.76 -4.83 2.99
N ALA A 44 -11.53 -5.11 3.47
CA ALA A 44 -11.25 -6.23 4.37
C ALA A 44 -12.07 -6.15 5.66
N LEU A 45 -12.36 -4.94 6.15
CA LEU A 45 -13.20 -4.71 7.32
C LEU A 45 -14.70 -4.83 7.02
N MET A 46 -15.15 -4.49 5.81
CA MET A 46 -16.59 -4.47 5.47
C MET A 46 -17.10 -5.79 4.86
N THR A 47 -16.28 -6.50 4.09
CA THR A 47 -16.66 -7.73 3.39
C THR A 47 -15.51 -8.73 3.35
N PRO A 48 -15.11 -9.31 4.49
CA PRO A 48 -13.96 -10.22 4.57
C PRO A 48 -14.13 -11.48 3.71
N GLU A 49 -15.36 -12.00 3.57
CA GLU A 49 -15.67 -13.14 2.70
C GLU A 49 -15.50 -12.86 1.19
N LYS A 50 -15.40 -11.59 0.79
CA LYS A 50 -15.20 -11.17 -0.62
C LYS A 50 -13.94 -10.33 -0.73
N SER A 51 -12.80 -10.91 -0.35
CA SER A 51 -11.49 -10.28 -0.59
C SER A 51 -11.31 -10.03 -2.10
N PRO A 52 -11.21 -8.78 -2.57
CA PRO A 52 -11.10 -8.51 -3.99
C PRO A 52 -9.69 -8.89 -4.46
N VAL A 53 -9.58 -10.04 -5.14
CA VAL A 53 -8.35 -10.48 -5.84
C VAL A 53 -7.78 -9.38 -6.75
N ASN A 54 -8.64 -8.47 -7.24
CA ASN A 54 -8.27 -7.39 -8.16
C ASN A 54 -7.46 -6.25 -7.53
N LEU A 55 -7.50 -6.08 -6.19
CA LEU A 55 -6.75 -5.02 -5.49
C LEU A 55 -5.29 -5.41 -5.26
N ALA A 56 -5.02 -6.68 -5.00
CA ALA A 56 -3.65 -7.23 -4.93
C ALA A 56 -2.91 -7.03 -6.24
N LEU A 57 -3.55 -7.42 -7.35
CA LEU A 57 -3.01 -7.28 -8.70
C LEU A 57 -2.78 -5.80 -9.06
N PHE A 58 -3.68 -4.91 -8.65
CA PHE A 58 -3.53 -3.46 -8.86
C PHE A 58 -2.27 -2.92 -8.17
N LEU A 59 -2.03 -3.34 -6.92
CA LEU A 59 -0.88 -2.93 -6.13
C LEU A 59 0.43 -3.46 -6.74
N GLN A 60 0.47 -4.75 -7.08
CA GLN A 60 1.61 -5.35 -7.78
C GLN A 60 1.90 -4.65 -9.11
N THR A 61 0.88 -4.39 -9.92
CA THR A 61 1.05 -3.71 -11.21
C THR A 61 1.64 -2.31 -11.04
N LEU A 62 1.25 -1.57 -10.00
CA LEU A 62 1.84 -0.25 -9.73
C LEU A 62 3.33 -0.34 -9.39
N LEU A 63 3.71 -1.31 -8.55
CA LEU A 63 5.10 -1.56 -8.17
C LEU A 63 5.92 -2.01 -9.39
N ASP A 64 5.42 -2.96 -10.19
CA ASP A 64 6.05 -3.45 -11.43
C ASP A 64 6.26 -2.32 -12.46
N LEU A 65 5.37 -1.32 -12.45
CA LEU A 65 5.49 -0.14 -13.31
C LEU A 65 6.42 0.94 -12.74
N GLY A 66 7.04 0.71 -11.59
CA GLY A 66 8.04 1.57 -10.97
C GLY A 66 7.47 2.64 -10.02
N ALA A 67 6.25 2.46 -9.50
CA ALA A 67 5.73 3.36 -8.47
C ALA A 67 6.52 3.20 -7.17
N SER A 68 7.08 4.28 -6.65
CA SER A 68 7.89 4.19 -5.42
C SER A 68 7.01 3.92 -4.18
N PRO A 69 7.32 2.89 -3.37
CA PRO A 69 6.61 2.61 -2.12
C PRO A 69 7.02 3.52 -0.96
N ASP A 70 7.99 4.42 -1.15
CA ASP A 70 8.58 5.26 -0.09
C ASP A 70 7.97 6.66 -0.01
N TYR A 71 7.09 7.04 -0.94
CA TYR A 71 6.51 8.37 -0.91
C TYR A 71 5.69 8.60 0.35
N LYS A 72 5.86 9.76 0.96
CA LYS A 72 5.08 10.18 2.13
C LYS A 72 3.85 10.96 1.69
N ASP A 73 2.72 10.67 2.33
CA ASP A 73 1.53 11.52 2.25
C ASP A 73 1.72 12.85 3.02
N SER A 74 0.67 13.67 3.07
CA SER A 74 0.69 14.94 3.81
C SER A 74 0.87 14.80 5.32
N ARG A 75 0.64 13.60 5.88
CA ARG A 75 0.87 13.27 7.30
C ARG A 75 2.28 12.73 7.54
N GLY A 76 3.12 12.69 6.50
CA GLY A 76 4.46 12.13 6.56
C GLY A 76 4.49 10.60 6.55
N LEU A 77 3.36 9.93 6.27
CA LEU A 77 3.22 8.48 6.35
C LEU A 77 3.44 7.81 5.00
N THR A 78 4.10 6.65 4.99
CA THR A 78 4.34 5.85 3.78
C THR A 78 3.18 4.89 3.50
N PRO A 79 3.06 4.36 2.26
CA PRO A 79 2.17 3.25 1.92
C PRO A 79 2.27 2.08 2.91
N LEU A 80 3.50 1.71 3.30
CA LEU A 80 3.75 0.64 4.28
C LEU A 80 3.16 0.95 5.66
N TYR A 81 3.21 2.22 6.10
CA TYR A 81 2.54 2.62 7.33
C TYR A 81 1.02 2.42 7.23
N HIS A 82 0.42 2.84 6.12
CA HIS A 82 -1.02 2.66 5.90
C HIS A 82 -1.43 1.19 5.83
N SER A 83 -0.58 0.29 5.30
CA SER A 83 -0.89 -1.14 5.28
C SER A 83 -0.87 -1.76 6.67
N ALA A 84 -0.10 -1.20 7.60
CA ALA A 84 -0.04 -1.63 8.99
C ALA A 84 -1.20 -1.13 9.87
N MET A 85 -1.94 -0.10 9.44
CA MET A 85 -3.08 0.43 10.20
C MET A 85 -4.27 -0.54 10.24
N VAL A 86 -5.10 -0.43 11.30
CA VAL A 86 -6.30 -1.23 11.64
C VAL A 86 -6.86 -2.08 10.47
N GLY A 87 -6.87 -3.40 10.67
CA GLY A 87 -7.33 -4.36 9.64
C GLY A 87 -6.30 -4.63 8.55
N GLY A 88 -5.03 -4.27 8.79
CA GLY A 88 -3.93 -4.35 7.85
C GLY A 88 -3.79 -5.73 7.20
N ASP A 89 -3.85 -5.73 5.87
CA ASP A 89 -3.68 -6.95 5.08
C ASP A 89 -2.19 -7.34 5.02
N PRO A 90 -1.80 -8.50 5.56
CA PRO A 90 -0.43 -9.01 5.55
C PRO A 90 0.22 -8.98 4.18
N TYR A 91 -0.58 -9.29 3.16
CA TYR A 91 -0.11 -9.39 1.79
C TYR A 91 0.34 -8.03 1.25
N CYS A 92 -0.33 -6.93 1.62
CA CYS A 92 0.11 -5.60 1.22
C CYS A 92 1.47 -5.25 1.84
N CYS A 93 1.66 -5.59 3.11
CA CYS A 93 2.95 -5.40 3.78
C CYS A 93 4.05 -6.22 3.08
N GLU A 94 3.80 -7.51 2.83
CA GLU A 94 4.77 -8.40 2.16
C GLU A 94 5.14 -7.89 0.77
N LEU A 95 4.17 -7.44 -0.04
CA LEU A 95 4.46 -6.89 -1.37
C LEU A 95 5.32 -5.63 -1.33
N LEU A 96 5.03 -4.71 -0.41
CA LEU A 96 5.80 -3.47 -0.26
C LEU A 96 7.22 -3.77 0.22
N LEU A 97 7.38 -4.68 1.17
CA LEU A 97 8.68 -5.09 1.68
C LEU A 97 9.50 -5.83 0.61
N HIS A 98 8.85 -6.68 -0.19
CA HIS A 98 9.49 -7.33 -1.35
C HIS A 98 9.95 -6.31 -2.39
N ASP A 99 9.24 -5.19 -2.55
CA ASP A 99 9.65 -4.06 -3.40
C ASP A 99 10.55 -3.05 -2.67
N TYR A 100 11.25 -3.49 -1.62
CA TYR A 100 12.26 -2.73 -0.87
C TYR A 100 11.72 -1.45 -0.20
N ALA A 101 10.44 -1.43 0.21
CA ALA A 101 9.88 -0.32 0.98
C ALA A 101 10.64 -0.12 2.29
N LYS A 102 10.98 1.14 2.60
CA LYS A 102 11.68 1.47 3.84
C LYS A 102 10.80 1.34 5.06
N VAL A 103 11.33 0.64 6.05
CA VAL A 103 10.70 0.42 7.35
C VAL A 103 11.23 1.44 8.36
N GLY A 104 10.37 2.03 9.18
CA GLY A 104 10.72 3.02 10.21
C GLY A 104 10.10 4.38 10.01
N CYS A 105 9.00 4.44 9.26
CA CYS A 105 8.22 5.65 9.15
C CYS A 105 7.51 5.91 10.48
N VAL A 106 7.73 7.10 11.05
CA VAL A 106 7.07 7.53 12.27
C VAL A 106 5.91 8.48 11.96
N ASP A 107 4.84 8.37 12.72
CA ASP A 107 3.74 9.32 12.70
C ASP A 107 4.00 10.53 13.63
N GLU A 108 3.01 11.42 13.73
CA GLU A 108 3.04 12.60 14.59
C GLU A 108 3.17 12.27 16.10
N ASN A 109 2.80 11.05 16.51
CA ASN A 109 2.94 10.56 17.88
C ASN A 109 4.30 9.88 18.12
N GLY A 110 5.17 9.82 17.10
CA GLY A 110 6.44 9.09 17.14
C GLY A 110 6.29 7.57 16.99
N TRP A 111 5.12 7.07 16.63
CA TRP A 111 4.87 5.64 16.46
C TRP A 111 5.28 5.19 15.08
N GLN A 112 6.07 4.12 15.02
CA GLN A 112 6.42 3.42 13.78
C GLN A 112 5.29 2.51 13.27
N GLU A 113 5.32 2.14 11.99
CA GLU A 113 4.37 1.17 11.41
C GLU A 113 4.25 -0.13 12.21
N ILE A 114 5.35 -0.62 12.80
CA ILE A 114 5.35 -1.84 13.62
C ILE A 114 4.45 -1.75 14.87
N HIS A 115 4.19 -0.55 15.38
CA HIS A 115 3.32 -0.35 16.54
C HIS A 115 1.83 -0.49 16.18
N GLN A 116 1.49 -0.35 14.90
CA GLN A 116 0.12 -0.47 14.39
C GLN A 116 -0.26 -1.93 14.10
N LEU A 117 0.74 -2.81 13.93
CA LEU A 117 0.55 -4.21 13.59
C LEU A 117 0.15 -5.05 14.81
N ASN A 118 -0.44 -6.21 14.51
CA ASN A 118 -0.56 -7.24 15.55
C ASN A 118 0.85 -7.77 15.96
N PRO A 119 1.00 -8.33 17.17
CA PRO A 119 2.30 -8.77 17.68
C PRO A 119 3.03 -9.78 16.79
N TRP A 120 2.30 -10.61 16.05
CA TRP A 120 2.89 -11.62 15.16
C TRP A 120 3.54 -10.98 13.95
N TYR A 121 2.87 -10.02 13.30
CA TYR A 121 3.42 -9.29 12.14
C TYR A 121 4.50 -8.30 12.54
N ALA A 122 4.37 -7.65 13.70
CA ALA A 122 5.42 -6.76 14.21
C ALA A 122 6.76 -7.49 14.35
N LYS A 123 6.73 -8.73 14.88
CA LYS A 123 7.93 -9.57 14.99
C LYS A 123 8.55 -9.88 13.63
N ARG A 124 7.72 -10.30 12.66
CA ARG A 124 8.19 -10.65 11.31
C ARG A 124 8.78 -9.45 10.55
N MET A 125 8.15 -8.27 10.64
CA MET A 125 8.70 -7.06 10.01
C MET A 125 10.03 -6.60 10.65
N VAL A 126 10.26 -6.90 11.92
CA VAL A 126 11.55 -6.66 12.57
C VAL A 126 12.62 -7.65 12.10
N GLU A 127 12.26 -8.89 11.82
CA GLU A 127 13.18 -9.89 11.26
C GLU A 127 13.60 -9.52 9.82
N GLU A 128 12.67 -9.04 9.00
CA GLU A 128 12.95 -8.62 7.61
C GLU A 128 13.77 -7.32 7.50
N ARG A 129 13.91 -6.54 8.60
CA ARG A 129 14.79 -5.36 8.66
C ARG A 129 16.29 -5.67 8.66
N GLN A 130 16.68 -6.92 8.90
CA GLN A 130 18.09 -7.34 9.09
C GLN A 130 18.64 -8.18 7.93
N GLY A 131 17.87 -8.35 6.85
CA GLY A 131 18.27 -9.07 5.64
C GLY A 131 19.07 -8.24 4.65
#